data_AF-A0A8H7ADU1-F1
#
_entry.id   AF-A0A8H7ADU1-F1
#
_cell.length_a   1.000
_cell.length_b   1.000
_cell.length_c   1.000
_cell.angle_alpha   90.00
_cell.angle_beta   90.00
_cell.angle_gamma   90.00
#
_symmetry.space_group_name_H-M   'P 1'
#
loop_
_entity.id
_entity.type
_entity.pdbx_description
1 polymer ?
#
loop_
_entity_poly.entity_id
_entity_poly.type
_entity_poly.pdbx_seq_one_letter_code
_entity_poly.pdbx_strand_id
1 'polypeptide(L)'
;MAPLPDHLARTYTDRPFDVILDTVGTQAFYERSPSYLKPNGVYVNVGALEGFMWILWCWGQKRHSGPQFWAARPGDMSCSARFPMEEKLADMVETGKVRVVVDPVFGMDAVLELR
;
A
#
# COMPACT_ATOMS: atom_id res chain seq x y z
N MET A 1 24.12 0.54 7.76
CA MET A 1 23.15 0.52 6.64
C MET A 1 22.47 1.88 6.59
N ALA A 2 22.33 2.50 5.42
CA ALA A 2 21.54 3.72 5.29
C ALA A 2 20.04 3.37 5.45
N PRO A 3 19.20 4.26 6.01
CA PRO A 3 17.76 4.05 6.07
C PRO A 3 17.19 3.76 4.68
N LEU A 4 16.25 2.81 4.59
CA LEU A 4 15.69 2.36 3.31
C LEU A 4 15.19 3.51 2.40
N PRO A 5 14.50 4.55 2.90
CA PRO A 5 14.10 5.68 2.05
C PRO A 5 15.27 6.41 1.38
N ASP A 6 16.39 6.58 2.10
CA ASP A 6 17.59 7.22 1.54
C ASP A 6 18.24 6.35 0.47
N HIS A 7 18.20 5.02 0.67
CA HIS A 7 18.68 4.07 -0.33
C HIS A 7 17.82 4.10 -1.59
N LEU A 8 16.49 4.15 -1.46
CA LEU A 8 15.56 4.24 -2.59
C LEU A 8 15.76 5.54 -3.37
N ALA A 9 15.83 6.68 -2.67
CA ALA A 9 16.07 7.99 -3.28
C ALA A 9 17.36 8.00 -4.10
N ARG A 10 18.46 7.45 -3.56
CA ARG A 10 19.78 7.44 -4.22
C ARG A 10 19.86 6.45 -5.38
N THR A 11 19.22 5.30 -5.26
CA THR A 11 19.35 4.21 -6.25
C THR A 11 18.42 4.40 -7.44
N TYR A 12 17.25 5.01 -7.21
CA TYR A 12 16.20 5.17 -8.21
C TYR A 12 15.97 6.63 -8.61
N THR A 13 16.94 7.53 -8.38
CA THR A 13 16.82 8.95 -8.76
C THR A 13 16.47 9.12 -10.25
N ASP A 14 17.14 8.38 -11.13
CA ASP A 14 16.95 8.49 -12.58
C ASP A 14 15.71 7.73 -13.07
N ARG A 15 15.14 6.86 -12.22
CA ARG A 15 13.99 6.01 -12.54
C ARG A 15 13.04 5.93 -11.34
N PRO A 16 12.38 7.04 -10.99
CA PRO A 16 11.45 7.08 -9.87
C PRO A 16 10.23 6.18 -10.14
N PHE A 17 9.63 5.68 -9.07
CA PHE A 17 8.51 4.74 -9.13
C PHE A 17 7.23 5.43 -9.62
N ASP A 18 6.45 4.72 -10.42
CA ASP A 18 5.09 5.12 -10.80
C ASP A 18 4.08 4.80 -9.70
N VAL A 19 4.26 3.65 -9.04
CA VAL A 19 3.37 3.15 -8.00
C VAL A 19 4.20 2.52 -6.88
N ILE A 20 3.85 2.82 -5.64
CA ILE A 20 4.38 2.16 -4.45
C ILE A 20 3.24 1.47 -3.73
N LEU A 21 3.40 0.17 -3.48
CA LEU A 21 2.50 -0.63 -2.66
C LEU A 21 3.20 -0.94 -1.33
N ASP A 22 2.80 -0.23 -0.28
CA ASP A 22 3.34 -0.38 1.06
C ASP A 22 2.48 -1.33 1.89
N THR A 23 3.06 -2.47 2.28
CA THR A 23 2.43 -3.49 3.11
C THR A 23 3.00 -3.52 4.54
N VAL A 24 4.01 -2.69 4.83
CA VAL A 24 4.60 -2.55 6.17
C VAL A 24 3.84 -1.48 6.94
N GLY A 25 3.63 -0.32 6.31
CA GLY A 25 2.84 0.78 6.86
C GLY A 25 3.63 1.81 7.67
N THR A 26 4.96 1.82 7.57
CA THR A 26 5.79 2.80 8.30
C THR A 26 5.63 4.21 7.73
N GLN A 27 5.32 5.18 8.58
CA GLN A 27 5.03 6.56 8.16
C GLN A 27 6.19 7.22 7.40
N ALA A 28 7.43 6.90 7.79
CA ALA A 28 8.64 7.41 7.15
C ALA A 28 8.76 7.08 5.64
N PHE A 29 8.14 5.98 5.18
CA PHE A 29 8.13 5.64 3.75
C PHE A 29 7.20 6.53 2.94
N TYR A 30 6.08 6.94 3.52
CA TYR A 30 5.17 7.86 2.86
C TYR A 30 5.75 9.27 2.81
N GLU A 31 6.21 9.80 3.95
CA GLU A 31 6.69 11.18 4.05
C GLU A 31 7.88 11.46 3.14
N ARG A 32 8.74 10.46 2.95
CA ARG A 32 9.94 10.56 2.10
C ARG A 32 9.69 10.09 0.66
N SER A 33 8.48 9.59 0.35
CA SER A 33 8.11 9.13 -0.99
C SER A 33 8.34 10.14 -2.13
N PRO A 34 8.20 11.47 -1.96
CA PRO A 34 8.45 12.41 -3.05
C PRO A 34 9.88 12.37 -3.61
N SER A 35 10.84 11.79 -2.87
CA SER A 35 12.24 11.66 -3.31
C SER A 35 12.52 10.46 -4.23
N TYR A 36 11.60 9.49 -4.29
CA TYR A 36 11.72 8.29 -5.14
C TYR A 36 10.43 7.94 -5.89
N LEU A 37 9.35 8.69 -5.68
CA LEU A 37 8.08 8.58 -6.40
C LEU A 37 7.99 9.68 -7.45
N LYS A 38 7.45 9.35 -8.63
CA LYS A 38 7.16 10.37 -9.65
C LYS A 38 6.20 11.42 -9.10
N PRO A 39 6.27 12.67 -9.60
CA PRO A 39 5.29 13.69 -9.25
C PRO A 39 3.85 13.23 -9.49
N ASN A 40 3.57 12.35 -10.44
CA ASN A 40 2.19 11.89 -10.70
C ASN A 40 1.96 10.46 -10.18
N GLY A 41 2.90 9.95 -9.38
CA GLY A 41 2.90 8.58 -8.89
C GLY A 41 1.92 8.37 -7.74
N VAL A 42 1.55 7.11 -7.54
CA VAL A 42 0.53 6.70 -6.56
C VAL A 42 1.19 5.94 -5.41
N TYR A 43 0.89 6.35 -4.17
CA TYR A 43 1.30 5.61 -2.98
C TYR A 43 0.07 4.91 -2.35
N VAL A 44 0.09 3.59 -2.31
CA VAL A 44 -0.99 2.78 -1.73
C VAL A 44 -0.46 2.13 -0.47
N ASN A 45 -1.10 2.41 0.68
CA ASN A 45 -0.76 1.80 1.96
C ASN A 45 -1.85 0.80 2.36
N VAL A 46 -1.43 -0.45 2.58
CA VAL A 46 -2.23 -1.58 3.06
C VAL A 46 -1.67 -2.14 4.37
N GLY A 47 -0.51 -1.64 4.83
CA GLY A 47 0.15 -2.04 6.07
C GLY A 47 -0.45 -1.41 7.32
N ALA A 48 0.25 -1.57 8.45
CA ALA A 48 -0.19 -1.02 9.73
C ALA A 48 -0.16 0.52 9.70
N LEU A 49 -1.30 1.16 9.93
CA LEU A 49 -1.33 2.61 10.08
C LEU A 49 -0.79 2.98 11.47
N GLU A 50 0.40 3.57 11.52
CA GLU A 50 1.01 4.03 12.76
C GLU A 50 0.25 5.22 13.33
N GLY A 51 -0.45 5.00 14.46
CA GLY A 51 -1.03 6.07 15.28
C GLY A 51 -2.45 6.49 14.88
N PHE A 52 -3.32 6.57 15.89
CA PHE A 52 -4.73 6.95 15.75
C PHE A 52 -4.92 8.35 15.11
N MET A 53 -4.04 9.30 15.44
CA MET A 53 -4.08 10.65 14.84
C MET A 53 -3.77 10.64 13.35
N TRP A 54 -2.89 9.75 12.89
CA TRP A 54 -2.55 9.62 11.48
C TRP A 54 -3.70 9.04 10.67
N ILE A 55 -4.37 8.02 11.23
CA ILE A 55 -5.60 7.45 10.65
C ILE A 55 -6.65 8.56 10.46
N LEU A 56 -6.89 9.38 11.49
CA LEU A 56 -7.82 10.50 11.42
C LEU A 56 -7.39 11.56 10.39
N TRP A 57 -6.10 11.85 10.28
CA TRP A 57 -5.56 12.78 9.29
C TRP A 57 -5.76 12.26 7.85
N CYS A 58 -5.43 10.99 7.59
CA CYS A 58 -5.68 10.34 6.31
C CYS A 58 -7.18 10.33 5.96
N TRP A 59 -8.05 10.11 6.94
CA TRP A 59 -9.51 10.17 6.75
C TRP A 59 -10.02 11.59 6.54
N GLY A 60 -9.44 12.58 7.23
CA GLY A 60 -9.74 14.00 7.06
C GLY A 60 -9.41 14.49 5.66
N GLN A 61 -8.24 14.11 5.13
CA GLN A 61 -7.86 14.40 3.74
C GLN A 61 -8.86 13.81 2.74
N LYS A 62 -9.32 12.57 2.97
CA LYS A 62 -10.35 11.93 2.13
C LYS A 62 -11.71 12.63 2.16
N ARG A 63 -12.04 13.35 3.23
CA ARG A 63 -13.36 13.99 3.41
C ARG A 63 -13.48 15.36 2.72
N HIS A 64 -12.37 16.04 2.47
CA HIS A 64 -12.38 17.38 1.86
C HIS A 64 -12.26 17.38 0.33
N SER A 65 -11.96 16.25 -0.30
CA SER A 65 -11.85 16.12 -1.76
C SER A 65 -12.96 15.26 -2.34
N GLY A 66 -13.76 15.83 -3.24
CA GLY A 66 -14.93 15.20 -3.85
C GLY A 66 -14.65 13.94 -4.69
N PRO A 67 -15.72 13.24 -5.14
CA PRO A 67 -15.69 11.90 -5.72
C PRO A 67 -15.04 11.75 -7.10
N GLN A 68 -14.57 12.83 -7.73
CA GLN A 68 -13.91 12.82 -9.05
C GLN A 68 -12.38 13.00 -8.99
N PHE A 69 -11.83 13.18 -7.78
CA PHE A 69 -10.40 13.40 -7.55
C PHE A 69 -9.69 12.09 -7.16
N TRP A 70 -9.92 11.01 -7.91
CA TRP A 70 -9.50 9.64 -7.53
C TRP A 70 -8.53 8.99 -8.53
N ALA A 71 -7.79 9.80 -9.28
CA ALA A 71 -6.65 9.35 -10.07
C ALA A 71 -5.56 10.41 -10.07
N ALA A 72 -4.44 10.12 -9.40
CA ALA A 72 -3.15 10.79 -9.58
C ALA A 72 -3.04 12.26 -9.14
N ARG A 73 -3.16 12.53 -7.83
CA ARG A 73 -2.42 13.67 -7.23
C ARG A 73 -1.02 13.19 -6.85
N PRO A 74 0.01 14.04 -7.00
CA PRO A 74 1.32 13.84 -6.39
C PRO A 74 1.21 13.46 -4.92
N GLY A 75 1.53 12.20 -4.58
CA GLY A 75 1.62 11.76 -3.19
C GLY A 75 0.28 11.51 -2.48
N ASP A 76 -0.83 11.31 -3.20
CA ASP A 76 -2.09 10.91 -2.54
C ASP A 76 -1.96 9.48 -1.96
N MET A 77 -2.17 9.37 -0.64
CA MET A 77 -2.13 8.10 0.07
C MET A 77 -3.51 7.42 0.04
N SER A 78 -3.63 6.31 -0.69
CA SER A 78 -4.81 5.46 -0.57
C SER A 78 -4.63 4.51 0.61
N CYS A 79 -5.13 4.92 1.79
CA CYS A 79 -5.30 4.01 2.93
C CYS A 79 -6.54 3.15 2.67
N SER A 80 -6.37 1.96 2.08
CA SER A 80 -7.42 0.93 1.91
C SER A 80 -8.85 1.45 1.75
N ALA A 81 -9.18 1.91 0.54
CA ALA A 81 -10.56 1.88 0.09
C ALA A 81 -10.94 0.41 -0.14
N ARG A 82 -12.14 -0.02 0.28
CA ARG A 82 -12.74 -1.26 -0.22
C ARG A 82 -12.69 -1.20 -1.74
N PHE A 83 -11.84 -2.01 -2.36
CA PHE A 83 -11.88 -2.18 -3.80
C PHE A 83 -12.97 -3.22 -4.07
N PRO A 84 -14.10 -2.86 -4.72
CA PRO A 84 -15.08 -3.84 -5.18
C PRO A 84 -14.46 -4.58 -6.37
N MET A 85 -13.58 -5.53 -6.07
CA MET A 85 -12.78 -6.27 -7.05
C MET A 85 -12.81 -7.78 -6.77
N GLU A 86 -13.67 -8.23 -5.85
CA GLU A 86 -13.72 -9.63 -5.38
C GLU A 86 -14.01 -10.60 -6.53
N GLU A 87 -15.01 -10.31 -7.36
CA GLU A 87 -15.37 -11.13 -8.52
C GLU A 87 -14.26 -11.18 -9.58
N LYS A 88 -13.62 -10.03 -9.83
CA LYS A 88 -12.54 -9.95 -10.82
C LYS A 88 -11.25 -10.61 -10.32
N LEU A 89 -10.98 -10.57 -9.03
CA LEU A 89 -9.88 -11.31 -8.42
C LEU A 89 -10.13 -12.82 -8.52
N ALA A 90 -11.37 -13.28 -8.28
CA ALA A 90 -11.74 -14.68 -8.46
C ALA A 90 -11.53 -15.13 -9.91
N ASP A 91 -12.00 -14.37 -10.90
CA ASP A 91 -11.75 -14.66 -12.33
C ASP A 91 -10.25 -14.69 -12.67
N MET A 92 -9.45 -13.79 -12.10
CA MET A 92 -7.99 -13.81 -12.31
C MET A 92 -7.30 -15.02 -11.69
N VAL A 93 -7.82 -15.55 -10.58
CA VAL A 93 -7.33 -16.80 -9.97
C VAL A 93 -7.76 -18.00 -10.81
N GLU A 94 -9.02 -18.05 -11.24
CA GLU A 94 -9.56 -19.13 -12.08
C GLU A 94 -8.86 -19.20 -13.45
N THR A 95 -8.61 -18.06 -14.08
CA THR A 95 -7.88 -17.96 -15.35
C THR A 95 -6.36 -18.19 -15.21
N GLY A 96 -5.86 -18.42 -13.98
CA GLY A 96 -4.45 -18.69 -13.70
C GLY A 96 -3.53 -17.47 -13.82
N LYS A 97 -4.08 -16.25 -13.94
CA LYS A 97 -3.30 -15.00 -13.99
C LYS A 97 -2.74 -14.61 -12.62
N VAL A 98 -3.40 -15.05 -11.55
CA VAL A 98 -2.97 -14.85 -10.16
C VAL A 98 -2.85 -16.19 -9.48
N ARG A 99 -1.68 -16.47 -8.88
CA ARG A 99 -1.46 -17.66 -8.08
C ARG A 99 -1.60 -17.31 -6.60
N VAL A 100 -2.51 -17.97 -5.89
CA VAL A 100 -2.57 -17.90 -4.43
C VAL A 100 -1.37 -18.64 -3.85
N VAL A 101 -0.56 -17.95 -3.06
CA VAL A 101 0.55 -18.55 -2.32
C VAL A 101 0.02 -18.95 -0.95
N VAL A 102 -0.07 -20.25 -0.72
CA VAL A 102 -0.54 -20.83 0.54
C VAL A 102 0.67 -21.39 1.28
N ASP A 103 0.96 -20.80 2.43
CA ASP A 103 1.89 -21.32 3.43
C ASP A 103 1.30 -22.58 4.10
N PRO A 104 1.99 -23.26 5.04
CA PRO A 104 1.49 -24.53 5.59
C PRO A 104 0.04 -24.43 6.08
N VAL A 105 -0.77 -25.44 5.73
CA VAL A 105 -2.17 -25.49 6.13
C VAL A 105 -2.26 -26.13 7.50
N PHE A 106 -2.79 -25.38 8.46
CA PHE A 106 -3.00 -25.85 9.82
C PHE A 106 -4.45 -26.25 10.05
N GLY A 107 -4.66 -27.35 10.78
CA GLY A 107 -5.98 -27.71 11.26
C GLY A 107 -6.49 -26.71 12.30
N MET A 108 -7.81 -26.61 12.46
CA MET A 108 -8.43 -25.69 13.41
C MET A 108 -7.98 -25.91 14.86
N ASP A 109 -7.61 -27.14 15.23
CA ASP A 109 -7.12 -27.48 16.57
C ASP A 109 -5.74 -26.87 16.87
N ALA A 110 -4.94 -26.58 15.83
CA ALA A 110 -3.59 -26.03 15.96
C ALA A 110 -3.55 -24.49 16.01
N VAL A 111 -4.70 -23.81 15.98
CA VAL A 111 -4.79 -22.34 15.92
C VAL A 111 -4.09 -21.66 17.10
N LEU A 112 -4.13 -22.27 18.29
CA LEU A 112 -3.51 -21.71 19.51
C LEU A 112 -2.04 -22.10 19.69
N GLU A 113 -1.55 -23.08 18.94
CA GLU A 113 -0.20 -23.63 19.08
C GLU A 113 0.84 -22.83 18.27
N LEU A 114 0.39 -21.94 17.38
CA LEU A 114 1.20 -21.10 16.48
C LEU A 114 1.69 -19.79 17.13
N ARG A 115 2.13 -19.83 18.40
CA ARG A 115 2.56 -18.64 19.14
C ARG A 115 4.06 -18.39 19.08
#